data_AF-A0A8T5U7L9-F1
#
_entry.id   AF-A0A8T5U7L9-F1
#
_cell.length_a   1.000
_cell.length_b   1.000
_cell.length_c   1.000
_cell.angle_alpha   90.00
_cell.angle_beta   90.00
_cell.angle_gamma   90.00
#
_symmetry.space_group_name_H-M   'P 1'
#
loop_
_entity.id
_entity.type
_entity.pdbx_description
1 polymer ?
#
loop_
_entity_poly.entity_id
_entity_poly.type
_entity_poly.pdbx_seq_one_letter_code
_entity_poly.pdbx_strand_id
1 'polypeptide(L)'
;MTETTDSPQNKKADKILSSDIIKKVIANANYCYNCNRCVNVCPVSYLDLFYPRNLITDLTFFSPEEALKNNNIWECLTCGLCTEYCPMTKGNVGVNFTEIIKELRTLTSEYEPLQETLLSCNHERVYSSIPKLMAEDKIKFTNKLGFLEGTGLKIKSEGELAYFMGCVPFLTGTAPCVVGCPAGVDVQGYVALISEGKFQESIDLIREMNPLPYLCGRICTAQCALNCNRQHHDDPVAIRELKRFVSDYEAAHPNNSKIRPVKQTKEKVAIIGAGPGGLSAAYYLARMGYKPTIYEKGDKTGGVVRYGVPQYRLSDEALDHDVNFIKSMGVEIVLNKEFGPNITLEDLKKEGFEAVFIAVGLYVPKTLRLEGEDLPNVHVAIDFLLDRKYNCAEDPEEFKGKTFGIIGGGAVAVD
;
A
#
# COMPACT_ATOMS: atom_id res chain seq x y z
N MET A 1 46.92 13.25 44.08
CA MET A 1 47.81 13.21 42.90
C MET A 1 47.59 11.88 42.18
N THR A 2 46.81 11.92 41.11
CA THR A 2 46.98 11.16 39.86
C THR A 2 45.85 11.63 38.95
N GLU A 3 46.15 12.70 38.23
CA GLU A 3 45.43 13.05 37.01
C GLU A 3 45.55 11.86 36.05
N THR A 4 44.45 11.43 35.47
CA THR A 4 44.47 10.75 34.18
C THR A 4 43.70 11.62 33.21
N THR A 5 44.38 11.90 32.13
CA THR A 5 44.10 12.89 31.11
C THR A 5 42.96 12.45 30.20
N ASP A 6 41.78 13.05 30.36
CA ASP A 6 40.80 13.10 29.28
C ASP A 6 41.36 13.99 28.17
N SER A 7 41.87 13.39 27.09
CA SER A 7 42.40 14.16 25.97
C SER A 7 41.25 14.94 25.28
N PRO A 8 41.43 16.24 24.98
CA PRO A 8 40.44 17.04 24.24
C PRO A 8 40.15 16.55 22.81
N GLN A 9 40.89 15.56 22.31
CA GLN A 9 40.75 15.04 20.95
C GLN A 9 39.56 14.06 20.80
N ASN A 10 39.20 13.28 21.84
CA ASN A 10 38.05 12.36 21.77
C ASN A 10 36.70 13.08 21.72
N LYS A 11 36.46 14.06 22.61
CA LYS A 11 35.21 14.85 22.60
C LYS A 11 35.01 15.65 21.31
N LYS A 12 36.09 16.01 20.62
CA LYS A 12 36.02 16.74 19.34
C LYS A 12 35.76 15.76 18.18
N ALA A 13 36.37 14.59 18.18
CA ALA A 13 36.12 13.53 17.21
C ALA A 13 34.68 13.01 17.28
N ASP A 14 34.15 12.72 18.48
CA ASP A 14 32.77 12.26 18.68
C ASP A 14 31.73 13.31 18.26
N LYS A 15 32.04 14.60 18.49
CA LYS A 15 31.18 15.73 18.11
C LYS A 15 31.23 16.05 16.61
N ILE A 16 32.35 15.78 15.95
CA ILE A 16 32.50 15.91 14.49
C ILE A 16 31.82 14.72 13.79
N LEU A 17 32.05 13.50 14.29
CA LEU A 17 31.45 12.27 13.78
C LEU A 17 29.91 12.32 13.88
N SER A 18 29.37 12.71 15.04
CA SER A 18 27.93 12.90 15.21
C SER A 18 27.36 14.00 14.31
N SER A 19 28.09 15.09 14.08
CA SER A 19 27.64 16.18 13.17
C SER A 19 27.54 15.72 11.71
N ASP A 20 28.45 14.88 11.22
CA ASP A 20 28.42 14.40 9.84
C ASP A 20 27.38 13.30 9.63
N ILE A 21 27.18 12.43 10.64
CA ILE A 21 26.09 11.45 10.68
C ILE A 21 24.73 12.15 10.61
N ILE A 22 24.51 13.20 11.42
CA ILE A 22 23.28 13.99 11.44
C ILE A 22 22.98 14.62 10.07
N LYS A 23 23.98 15.26 9.43
CA LYS A 23 23.81 15.84 8.09
C LYS A 23 23.41 14.80 7.06
N LYS A 24 24.01 13.62 7.12
CA LYS A 24 23.74 12.51 6.21
C LYS A 24 22.33 11.94 6.38
N VAL A 25 21.87 11.78 7.62
CA VAL A 25 20.50 11.36 7.93
C VAL A 25 19.48 12.36 7.39
N ILE A 26 19.66 13.65 7.66
CA ILE A 26 18.75 14.72 7.19
C ILE A 26 18.75 14.80 5.66
N ALA A 27 19.92 14.76 5.02
CA ALA A 27 20.04 14.80 3.58
C ALA A 27 19.29 13.64 2.91
N ASN A 28 19.43 12.42 3.45
CA ASN A 28 18.71 11.25 2.95
C ASN A 28 17.19 11.34 3.19
N ALA A 29 16.75 11.87 4.34
CA ALA A 29 15.33 12.03 4.65
C ALA A 29 14.62 13.02 3.71
N ASN A 30 15.31 14.10 3.31
CA ASN A 30 14.73 15.18 2.50
C ASN A 30 14.34 14.80 1.05
N TYR A 31 14.80 13.65 0.54
CA TYR A 31 14.38 13.15 -0.78
C TYR A 31 12.96 12.60 -0.83
N CYS A 32 12.30 12.55 0.31
CA CYS A 32 11.02 11.91 0.49
C CYS A 32 9.84 12.59 -0.25
N TYR A 33 9.03 11.79 -0.98
CA TYR A 33 7.84 12.25 -1.73
C TYR A 33 6.47 11.90 -1.08
N ASN A 34 6.41 11.47 0.18
CA ASN A 34 5.13 11.18 0.87
C ASN A 34 4.21 10.12 0.23
N CYS A 35 4.75 9.21 -0.58
CA CYS A 35 3.95 8.18 -1.29
C CYS A 35 3.48 6.97 -0.44
N ASN A 36 3.88 6.90 0.83
CA ASN A 36 3.57 5.84 1.79
C ASN A 36 3.99 4.39 1.45
N ARG A 37 4.72 4.16 0.34
CA ARG A 37 5.16 2.81 -0.05
C ARG A 37 6.00 2.10 1.02
N CYS A 38 6.87 2.84 1.70
CA CYS A 38 7.73 2.28 2.75
C CYS A 38 6.97 1.67 3.93
N VAL A 39 5.74 2.14 4.22
CA VAL A 39 4.87 1.56 5.26
C VAL A 39 4.21 0.30 4.73
N ASN A 40 3.69 0.34 3.51
CA ASN A 40 2.99 -0.81 2.90
C ASN A 40 3.91 -2.03 2.71
N VAL A 41 5.20 -1.81 2.47
CA VAL A 41 6.18 -2.91 2.32
C VAL A 41 6.85 -3.32 3.63
N CYS A 42 6.59 -2.61 4.74
CA CYS A 42 7.28 -2.86 5.99
C CYS A 42 6.56 -3.95 6.80
N PRO A 43 7.21 -5.10 7.09
CA PRO A 43 6.61 -6.16 7.89
C PRO A 43 6.37 -5.72 9.36
N VAL A 44 7.11 -4.72 9.84
CA VAL A 44 6.99 -4.21 11.21
C VAL A 44 5.84 -3.20 11.32
N SER A 45 5.56 -2.44 10.25
CA SER A 45 4.40 -1.54 10.21
C SER A 45 3.09 -2.32 10.21
N TYR A 46 3.06 -3.50 9.59
CA TYR A 46 1.90 -4.39 9.64
C TYR A 46 1.54 -4.84 11.07
N LEU A 47 2.53 -4.88 11.97
CA LEU A 47 2.35 -5.25 13.38
C LEU A 47 2.12 -4.03 14.29
N ASP A 48 1.97 -2.83 13.71
CA ASP A 48 1.82 -1.56 14.43
C ASP A 48 2.97 -1.23 15.41
N LEU A 49 4.17 -1.77 15.19
CA LEU A 49 5.33 -1.58 16.08
C LEU A 49 6.24 -0.41 15.64
N PHE A 50 6.35 -0.17 14.33
CA PHE A 50 7.20 0.89 13.77
C PHE A 50 6.74 1.28 12.37
N TYR A 51 6.66 2.58 12.10
CA TYR A 51 6.27 3.12 10.80
C TYR A 51 7.43 3.92 10.19
N PRO A 52 8.11 3.38 9.15
CA PRO A 52 9.24 4.07 8.52
C PRO A 52 8.87 5.48 8.02
N ARG A 53 7.63 5.66 7.55
CA ARG A 53 7.10 6.96 7.11
C ARG A 53 7.13 8.01 8.22
N ASN A 54 6.72 7.66 9.44
CA ASN A 54 6.66 8.60 10.56
C ASN A 54 8.07 9.06 10.92
N LEU A 55 9.02 8.13 10.97
CA LEU A 55 10.43 8.46 11.20
C LEU A 55 10.95 9.46 10.16
N ILE A 56 10.70 9.24 8.86
CA ILE A 56 11.17 10.17 7.83
C ILE A 56 10.50 11.54 7.93
N THR A 57 9.19 11.56 8.22
CA THR A 57 8.47 12.80 8.44
C THR A 57 9.07 13.57 9.61
N ASP A 58 9.31 12.91 10.75
CA ASP A 58 9.90 13.53 11.93
C ASP A 58 11.32 14.03 11.66
N LEU A 59 12.14 13.25 10.95
CA LEU A 59 13.48 13.69 10.53
C LEU A 59 13.49 14.87 9.54
N THR A 60 12.36 15.14 8.88
CA THR A 60 12.20 16.29 7.98
C THR A 60 11.89 17.58 8.76
N PHE A 61 11.18 17.46 9.90
CA PHE A 61 10.69 18.61 10.67
C PHE A 61 11.45 18.86 11.98
N PHE A 62 12.12 17.84 12.53
CA PHE A 62 12.78 17.87 13.82
C PHE A 62 14.25 17.43 13.73
N SER A 63 15.02 17.66 14.79
CA SER A 63 16.36 17.11 14.87
C SER A 63 16.32 15.58 14.99
N PRO A 64 17.36 14.85 14.56
CA PRO A 64 17.42 13.39 14.75
C PRO A 64 17.16 12.94 16.18
N GLU A 65 17.69 13.65 17.17
CA GLU A 65 17.49 13.36 18.60
C GLU A 65 16.02 13.51 19.02
N GLU A 66 15.29 14.44 18.43
CA GLU A 66 13.88 14.69 18.72
C GLU A 66 12.97 13.70 17.98
N ALA A 67 13.30 13.37 16.73
CA ALA A 67 12.64 12.31 15.97
C ALA A 67 12.73 10.94 16.67
N LEU A 68 13.86 10.65 17.35
CA LEU A 68 14.07 9.42 18.10
C LEU A 68 13.15 9.27 19.32
N LYS A 69 12.60 10.36 19.87
CA LYS A 69 11.65 10.29 20.99
C LYS A 69 10.30 9.70 20.56
N ASN A 70 9.93 9.91 19.30
CA ASN A 70 8.64 9.52 18.75
C ASN A 70 8.71 8.19 17.98
N ASN A 71 9.92 7.70 17.68
CA ASN A 71 10.13 6.55 16.80
C ASN A 71 11.04 5.52 17.45
N ASN A 72 10.50 4.34 17.77
CA ASN A 72 11.30 3.22 18.26
C ASN A 72 12.05 2.54 17.10
N ILE A 73 13.21 3.12 16.74
CA ILE A 73 14.06 2.63 15.64
C ILE A 73 14.64 1.22 15.88
N TRP A 74 14.57 0.70 17.11
CA TRP A 74 15.09 -0.62 17.45
C TRP A 74 14.17 -1.75 16.97
N GLU A 75 12.89 -1.47 16.72
CA GLU A 75 11.96 -2.42 16.10
C GLU A 75 12.21 -2.61 14.59
N CYS A 76 12.96 -1.70 13.96
CA CYS A 76 13.24 -1.80 12.53
C CYS A 76 14.14 -3.02 12.23
N LEU A 77 13.66 -3.94 11.40
CA LEU A 77 14.44 -5.14 11.03
C LEU A 77 15.64 -4.84 10.13
N THR A 78 15.74 -3.64 9.56
CA THR A 78 16.79 -3.29 8.58
C THR A 78 16.78 -4.22 7.36
N CYS A 79 15.62 -4.78 7.02
CA CYS A 79 15.46 -5.75 5.93
C CYS A 79 15.60 -5.16 4.52
N GLY A 80 15.62 -3.83 4.38
CA GLY A 80 15.85 -3.16 3.10
C GLY A 80 14.61 -2.96 2.21
N LEU A 81 13.48 -3.60 2.50
CA LEU A 81 12.26 -3.50 1.66
C LEU A 81 11.80 -2.06 1.44
N CYS A 82 11.78 -1.24 2.48
CA CYS A 82 11.44 0.17 2.37
C CYS A 82 12.41 0.99 1.53
N THR A 83 13.67 0.56 1.40
CA THR A 83 14.68 1.17 0.53
C THR A 83 14.50 0.73 -0.91
N GLU A 84 14.29 -0.57 -1.13
CA GLU A 84 14.12 -1.19 -2.46
C GLU A 84 12.86 -0.67 -3.18
N TYR A 85 11.73 -0.62 -2.47
CA TYR A 85 10.46 -0.19 -3.05
C TYR A 85 10.25 1.34 -2.99
N CYS A 86 11.23 2.08 -2.48
CA CYS A 86 11.19 3.53 -2.47
C CYS A 86 11.43 4.05 -3.90
N PRO A 87 10.51 4.83 -4.49
CA PRO A 87 10.66 5.33 -5.85
C PRO A 87 11.80 6.35 -5.97
N MET A 88 12.28 6.87 -4.84
CA MET A 88 13.34 7.86 -4.77
C MET A 88 14.72 7.24 -4.61
N THR A 89 14.83 5.96 -4.25
CA THR A 89 16.13 5.28 -4.12
C THR A 89 16.61 4.85 -5.50
N LYS A 90 17.48 5.63 -6.14
CA LYS A 90 18.16 5.23 -7.39
C LYS A 90 19.67 5.36 -7.24
N GLY A 91 20.39 4.27 -7.43
CA GLY A 91 21.87 4.27 -7.46
C GLY A 91 22.51 4.81 -6.17
N ASN A 92 21.97 4.46 -4.99
CA ASN A 92 22.35 4.98 -3.67
C ASN A 92 22.08 6.47 -3.44
N VAL A 93 21.30 7.12 -4.30
CA VAL A 93 20.81 8.50 -4.13
C VAL A 93 19.32 8.44 -3.79
N GLY A 94 18.89 9.08 -2.70
CA GLY A 94 17.48 9.10 -2.26
C GLY A 94 17.26 8.75 -0.78
N VAL A 95 16.04 8.32 -0.43
CA VAL A 95 15.70 7.91 0.95
C VAL A 95 16.23 6.50 1.23
N ASN A 96 17.49 6.41 1.63
CA ASN A 96 18.11 5.15 2.06
C ASN A 96 17.76 4.84 3.53
N PHE A 97 16.65 4.14 3.73
CA PHE A 97 16.16 3.81 5.07
C PHE A 97 17.13 2.96 5.88
N THR A 98 17.80 2.01 5.25
CA THR A 98 18.76 1.13 5.94
C THR A 98 19.95 1.92 6.47
N GLU A 99 20.42 2.90 5.72
CA GLU A 99 21.49 3.78 6.14
C GLU A 99 21.01 4.74 7.24
N ILE A 100 19.87 5.39 7.07
CA ILE A 100 19.26 6.25 8.10
C ILE A 100 19.13 5.51 9.44
N ILE A 101 18.59 4.29 9.43
CA ILE A 101 18.42 3.48 10.64
C ILE A 101 19.77 3.12 11.26
N LYS A 102 20.76 2.74 10.45
CA LYS A 102 22.11 2.43 10.95
C LYS A 102 22.71 3.65 11.65
N GLU A 103 22.72 4.79 10.98
CA GLU A 103 23.28 6.04 11.48
C GLU A 103 22.59 6.51 12.78
N LEU A 104 21.26 6.42 12.84
CA LEU A 104 20.49 6.76 14.06
C LEU A 104 20.77 5.81 15.23
N ARG A 105 21.01 4.52 14.98
CA ARG A 105 21.42 3.57 16.02
C ARG A 105 22.80 3.89 16.56
N THR A 106 23.73 4.25 15.68
CA THR A 106 25.06 4.71 16.07
C THR A 106 25.00 5.98 16.91
N LEU A 107 24.08 6.92 16.60
CA LEU A 107 23.87 8.12 17.41
C LEU A 107 23.30 7.83 18.82
N THR A 108 22.64 6.69 19.02
CA THR A 108 21.93 6.34 20.28
C THR A 108 22.58 5.22 21.08
N SER A 109 23.69 4.66 20.60
CA SER A 109 24.41 3.59 21.28
C SER A 109 25.29 4.14 22.42
N GLU A 110 24.71 4.34 23.61
CA GLU A 110 25.45 4.52 24.88
C GLU A 110 25.49 3.21 25.70
N TYR A 111 25.82 2.07 25.09
CA TYR A 111 25.76 0.77 25.78
C TYR A 111 27.15 0.18 26.07
N GLU A 112 27.34 -0.32 27.30
CA GLU A 112 28.51 -1.12 27.66
C GLU A 112 28.64 -2.35 26.74
N PRO A 113 29.87 -2.83 26.46
CA PRO A 113 30.13 -3.87 25.46
C PRO A 113 29.28 -5.12 25.72
N LEU A 114 28.40 -5.44 24.77
CA LEU A 114 27.48 -6.58 24.76
C LEU A 114 28.17 -7.95 24.60
N GLN A 115 29.33 -8.15 25.23
CA GLN A 115 30.16 -9.34 25.02
C GLN A 115 29.71 -10.57 25.81
N GLU A 116 29.01 -10.45 26.94
CA GLU A 116 28.72 -11.62 27.79
C GLU A 116 27.29 -12.18 27.67
N THR A 117 26.30 -11.38 27.28
CA THR A 117 24.88 -11.80 27.31
C THR A 117 24.30 -12.30 25.98
N LEU A 118 25.02 -12.12 24.87
CA LEU A 118 24.60 -12.56 23.52
C LEU A 118 25.27 -13.86 23.04
N LEU A 119 26.27 -14.37 23.76
CA LEU A 119 26.98 -15.59 23.40
C LEU A 119 26.22 -16.87 23.77
N SER A 120 25.12 -16.78 24.52
CA SER A 120 24.14 -17.86 24.64
C SER A 120 23.06 -17.68 23.57
N CYS A 121 22.85 -18.70 22.75
CA CYS A 121 21.83 -18.71 21.70
C CYS A 121 20.43 -18.57 22.32
N ASN A 122 19.94 -17.34 22.42
CA ASN A 122 18.63 -17.03 22.96
C ASN A 122 17.62 -16.95 21.81
N HIS A 123 16.88 -18.04 21.60
CA HIS A 123 15.90 -18.20 20.52
C HIS A 123 14.79 -17.13 20.52
N GLU A 124 14.64 -16.38 21.62
CA GLU A 124 13.57 -15.41 21.83
C GLU A 124 13.96 -13.95 21.54
N ARG A 125 15.23 -13.65 21.18
CA ARG A 125 15.72 -12.25 21.14
C ARG A 125 16.47 -11.84 19.89
N VAL A 126 16.42 -12.62 18.81
CA VAL A 126 17.14 -12.33 17.56
C VAL A 126 16.85 -10.91 17.03
N TYR A 127 15.58 -10.49 17.08
CA TYR A 127 15.14 -9.18 16.57
C TYR A 127 15.63 -7.98 17.38
N SER A 128 15.90 -8.12 18.68
CA SER A 128 16.48 -7.04 19.51
C SER A 128 18.02 -7.07 19.53
N SER A 129 18.61 -8.15 19.02
CA SER A 129 20.05 -8.43 19.09
C SER A 129 20.77 -8.09 17.80
N ILE A 130 20.21 -8.45 16.63
CA ILE A 130 20.78 -8.14 15.31
C ILE A 130 20.97 -6.62 15.10
N PRO A 131 19.98 -5.76 15.37
CA PRO A 131 20.15 -4.30 15.32
C PRO A 131 21.33 -3.75 16.11
N LYS A 132 21.59 -4.31 17.29
CA LYS A 132 22.70 -3.91 18.18
C LYS A 132 24.04 -4.42 17.65
N LEU A 133 24.08 -5.66 17.15
CA LEU A 133 25.26 -6.23 16.49
C LEU A 133 25.64 -5.45 15.22
N MET A 134 24.66 -4.95 14.46
CA MET A 134 24.88 -4.13 13.25
C MET A 134 25.34 -2.70 13.53
N ALA A 135 25.14 -2.20 14.76
CA ALA A 135 25.58 -0.88 15.20
C ALA A 135 27.02 -0.87 15.77
N GLU A 136 27.62 -2.05 15.96
CA GLU A 136 28.94 -2.23 16.58
C GLU A 136 30.02 -2.44 15.50
N ASP A 137 31.02 -1.55 15.44
CA ASP A 137 32.10 -1.64 14.44
C ASP A 137 33.20 -2.68 14.80
N LYS A 138 33.11 -3.37 15.95
CA LYS A 138 34.22 -4.15 16.55
C LYS A 138 33.86 -5.52 17.13
N ILE A 139 32.91 -6.26 16.55
CA ILE A 139 32.59 -7.61 17.05
C ILE A 139 33.55 -8.67 16.49
N LYS A 140 34.34 -9.29 17.37
CA LYS A 140 35.08 -10.54 17.07
C LYS A 140 34.22 -11.75 17.45
N PHE A 141 33.65 -12.42 16.44
CA PHE A 141 32.95 -13.69 16.65
C PHE A 141 33.94 -14.80 16.97
N THR A 142 33.96 -15.27 18.22
CA THR A 142 34.89 -16.31 18.70
C THR A 142 34.39 -17.74 18.49
N ASN A 143 33.10 -17.95 18.20
CA ASN A 143 32.53 -19.29 17.98
C ASN A 143 31.55 -19.34 16.79
N LYS A 144 32.05 -19.15 15.56
CA LYS A 144 31.22 -19.14 14.34
C LYS A 144 30.61 -20.51 13.97
N LEU A 145 31.15 -21.60 14.50
CA LEU A 145 30.86 -22.96 14.07
C LEU A 145 30.43 -23.90 15.21
N GLY A 146 30.19 -23.37 16.42
CA GLY A 146 29.86 -24.18 17.60
C GLY A 146 28.59 -25.02 17.44
N PHE A 147 27.64 -24.62 16.58
CA PHE A 147 26.44 -25.40 16.27
C PHE A 147 26.75 -26.74 15.55
N LEU A 148 27.97 -26.93 15.05
CA LEU A 148 28.42 -28.17 14.41
C LEU A 148 29.13 -29.11 15.38
N GLU A 149 29.44 -28.66 16.60
CA GLU A 149 30.01 -29.53 17.63
C GLU A 149 29.02 -30.65 18.00
N GLY A 150 29.49 -31.90 17.98
CA GLY A 150 28.67 -33.08 18.27
C GLY A 150 27.93 -33.68 17.06
N THR A 151 27.95 -33.03 15.89
CA THR A 151 27.28 -33.55 14.67
C THR A 151 28.09 -34.62 13.92
N GLY A 152 29.38 -34.79 14.24
CA GLY A 152 30.29 -35.69 13.54
C GLY A 152 30.75 -35.20 12.17
N LEU A 153 30.32 -34.00 11.74
CA LEU A 153 30.70 -33.41 10.45
C LEU A 153 32.13 -32.87 10.49
N LYS A 154 32.91 -33.15 9.45
CA LYS A 154 34.28 -32.63 9.28
C LYS A 154 34.25 -31.33 8.49
N ILE A 155 34.77 -30.26 9.07
CA ILE A 155 34.79 -28.92 8.47
C ILE A 155 36.17 -28.64 7.86
N LYS A 156 36.20 -27.95 6.72
CA LYS A 156 37.42 -27.36 6.12
C LYS A 156 37.24 -25.85 5.99
N SER A 157 38.34 -25.11 6.09
CA SER A 157 38.36 -23.64 5.91
C SER A 157 38.14 -23.20 4.47
N GLU A 158 38.19 -24.13 3.51
CA GLU A 158 38.18 -23.87 2.07
C GLU A 158 37.41 -24.99 1.35
N GLY A 159 36.55 -24.64 0.40
CA GLY A 159 35.74 -25.55 -0.41
C GLY A 159 34.94 -24.81 -1.49
N GLU A 160 34.60 -25.49 -2.59
CA GLU A 160 33.94 -24.87 -3.76
C GLU A 160 32.48 -24.43 -3.52
N LEU A 161 31.86 -24.90 -2.43
CA LEU A 161 30.46 -24.58 -2.09
C LEU A 161 30.34 -24.19 -0.62
N ALA A 162 29.94 -22.94 -0.37
CA ALA A 162 29.60 -22.44 0.96
C ALA A 162 28.08 -22.29 1.09
N TYR A 163 27.47 -23.00 2.05
CA TYR A 163 26.09 -22.74 2.48
C TYR A 163 26.11 -21.85 3.71
N PHE A 164 25.57 -20.64 3.57
CA PHE A 164 25.15 -19.83 4.70
C PHE A 164 23.69 -20.16 5.00
N MET A 165 23.46 -21.06 5.96
CA MET A 165 22.14 -21.18 6.59
C MET A 165 22.13 -20.25 7.80
N GLY A 166 22.21 -18.95 7.53
CA GLY A 166 21.74 -17.99 8.52
C GLY A 166 20.27 -18.30 8.78
N CYS A 167 19.84 -18.17 10.03
CA CYS A 167 18.43 -17.99 10.35
C CYS A 167 17.98 -16.63 9.80
N VAL A 168 18.02 -16.48 8.48
CA VAL A 168 17.37 -15.42 7.75
C VAL A 168 15.89 -15.79 7.83
N PRO A 169 15.00 -14.87 8.23
CA PRO A 169 13.56 -15.05 8.09
C PRO A 169 13.23 -15.05 6.59
N PHE A 170 13.63 -16.10 5.88
CA PHE A 170 13.24 -16.40 4.50
C PHE A 170 11.79 -16.95 4.45
N LEU A 171 11.07 -16.91 5.58
CA LEU A 171 9.73 -17.46 5.77
C LEU A 171 8.68 -16.42 6.21
N THR A 172 8.97 -15.12 6.09
CA THR A 172 7.92 -14.07 6.24
C THR A 172 7.96 -13.04 5.11
N GLY A 173 8.60 -13.35 3.98
CA GLY A 173 8.54 -12.51 2.80
C GLY A 173 7.09 -12.43 2.30
N THR A 174 6.43 -11.31 2.56
CA THR A 174 5.14 -10.98 1.94
C THR A 174 5.29 -11.18 0.44
N ALA A 175 4.47 -12.06 -0.14
CA ALA A 175 4.64 -12.42 -1.54
C ALA A 175 4.61 -11.17 -2.43
N PRO A 176 5.49 -11.07 -3.44
CA PRO A 176 5.56 -9.88 -4.30
C PRO A 176 4.23 -9.49 -4.96
N CYS A 177 3.34 -10.46 -5.18
CA CYS A 177 1.99 -10.20 -5.66
C CYS A 177 1.09 -9.48 -4.62
N VAL A 178 1.28 -9.75 -3.32
CA VAL A 178 0.61 -9.05 -2.22
C VAL A 178 1.19 -7.64 -2.09
N VAL A 179 2.52 -7.51 -2.09
CA VAL A 179 3.22 -6.21 -2.05
C VAL A 179 2.84 -5.33 -3.25
N GLY A 180 2.76 -5.93 -4.44
CA GLY A 180 2.39 -5.25 -5.67
C GLY A 180 0.91 -4.85 -5.69
N CYS A 181 0.05 -5.43 -4.84
CA CYS A 181 -1.35 -5.03 -4.77
C CYS A 181 -1.51 -3.78 -3.89
N PRO A 182 -2.02 -2.65 -4.40
CA PRO A 182 -2.23 -1.46 -3.58
C PRO A 182 -3.21 -1.66 -2.42
N ALA A 183 -4.13 -2.61 -2.55
CA ALA A 183 -5.08 -2.98 -1.50
C ALA A 183 -4.52 -4.03 -0.51
N GLY A 184 -3.34 -4.60 -0.77
CA GLY A 184 -2.75 -5.63 0.09
C GLY A 184 -3.57 -6.92 0.18
N VAL A 185 -4.35 -7.26 -0.85
CA VAL A 185 -5.15 -8.50 -0.85
C VAL A 185 -4.25 -9.74 -0.78
N ASP A 186 -4.69 -10.78 -0.07
CA ASP A 186 -3.98 -12.05 -0.01
C ASP A 186 -4.11 -12.84 -1.31
N VAL A 187 -3.27 -12.49 -2.29
CA VAL A 187 -3.24 -13.13 -3.60
C VAL A 187 -2.96 -14.62 -3.53
N GLN A 188 -2.04 -15.04 -2.67
CA GLN A 188 -1.68 -16.46 -2.57
C GLN A 188 -2.84 -17.26 -1.98
N GLY A 189 -3.46 -16.74 -0.92
CA GLY A 189 -4.58 -17.39 -0.25
C GLY A 189 -5.77 -17.59 -1.19
N TYR A 190 -6.22 -16.54 -1.90
CA TYR A 190 -7.39 -16.70 -2.75
C TYR A 190 -7.10 -17.55 -4.00
N VAL A 191 -5.89 -17.51 -4.56
CA VAL A 191 -5.49 -18.41 -5.65
C VAL A 191 -5.45 -19.88 -5.19
N ALA A 192 -4.96 -20.14 -3.97
CA ALA A 192 -4.98 -21.48 -3.39
C ALA A 192 -6.43 -21.98 -3.19
N LEU A 193 -7.31 -21.14 -2.65
CA LEU A 193 -8.74 -21.47 -2.49
C LEU A 193 -9.40 -21.79 -3.84
N ILE A 194 -9.08 -21.04 -4.90
CA ILE A 194 -9.54 -21.35 -6.26
C ILE A 194 -9.07 -22.73 -6.71
N SER A 195 -7.79 -23.07 -6.49
CA SER A 195 -7.24 -24.37 -6.87
C SER A 195 -7.90 -25.55 -6.14
N GLU A 196 -8.46 -25.31 -4.96
CA GLU A 196 -9.21 -26.28 -4.16
C GLU A 196 -10.72 -26.30 -4.46
N GLY A 197 -11.20 -25.47 -5.41
CA GLY A 197 -12.62 -25.36 -5.74
C GLY A 197 -13.45 -24.55 -4.71
N LYS A 198 -12.79 -23.87 -3.77
CA LYS A 198 -13.42 -23.07 -2.70
C LYS A 198 -13.66 -21.62 -3.16
N PHE A 199 -14.49 -21.47 -4.18
CA PHE A 199 -14.66 -20.18 -4.87
C PHE A 199 -15.36 -19.11 -4.01
N GLN A 200 -16.34 -19.50 -3.18
CA GLN A 200 -16.99 -18.54 -2.27
C GLN A 200 -16.02 -18.05 -1.19
N GLU A 201 -15.24 -18.96 -0.58
CA GLU A 201 -14.20 -18.56 0.38
C GLU A 201 -13.14 -17.68 -0.27
N SER A 202 -12.79 -17.93 -1.54
CA SER A 202 -11.84 -17.11 -2.29
C SER A 202 -12.30 -15.67 -2.43
N ILE A 203 -13.57 -15.43 -2.80
CA ILE A 203 -14.08 -14.06 -2.95
C ILE A 203 -14.29 -13.36 -1.61
N ASP A 204 -14.69 -14.11 -0.58
CA ASP A 204 -14.78 -13.59 0.79
C ASP A 204 -13.40 -13.12 1.28
N LEU A 205 -12.34 -13.90 1.05
CA LEU A 205 -10.96 -13.53 1.39
C LEU A 205 -10.52 -12.25 0.66
N ILE A 206 -10.88 -12.09 -0.62
CA ILE A 206 -10.58 -10.85 -1.36
C ILE A 206 -11.28 -9.65 -0.70
N ARG A 207 -12.52 -9.82 -0.26
CA ARG A 207 -13.33 -8.75 0.36
C ARG A 207 -12.88 -8.34 1.76
N GLU A 208 -11.97 -9.09 2.38
CA GLU A 208 -11.33 -8.63 3.61
C GLU A 208 -10.55 -7.32 3.38
N MET A 209 -9.91 -7.20 2.21
CA MET A 209 -9.01 -6.08 1.87
C MET A 209 -9.47 -5.27 0.64
N ASN A 210 -10.41 -5.78 -0.16
CA ASN A 210 -10.96 -5.06 -1.31
C ASN A 210 -12.47 -5.35 -1.50
N PRO A 211 -13.37 -4.39 -1.23
CA PRO A 211 -14.81 -4.59 -1.39
C PRO A 211 -15.32 -4.51 -2.82
N LEU A 212 -14.43 -4.26 -3.81
CA LEU A 212 -14.78 -4.11 -5.22
C LEU A 212 -14.11 -5.19 -6.10
N PRO A 213 -14.29 -6.50 -5.82
CA PRO A 213 -13.66 -7.55 -6.59
C PRO A 213 -14.12 -7.63 -8.06
N TYR A 214 -15.40 -7.34 -8.38
CA TYR A 214 -15.89 -7.41 -9.75
C TYR A 214 -15.25 -6.34 -10.64
N LEU A 215 -15.16 -5.11 -10.12
CA LEU A 215 -14.45 -4.00 -10.74
C LEU A 215 -12.98 -4.35 -10.94
N CYS A 216 -12.29 -4.76 -9.87
CA CYS A 216 -10.85 -5.04 -9.92
C CYS A 216 -10.51 -6.29 -10.76
N GLY A 217 -11.43 -7.25 -10.90
CA GLY A 217 -11.26 -8.39 -11.81
C GLY A 217 -11.28 -8.00 -13.29
N ARG A 218 -11.83 -6.83 -13.63
CA ARG A 218 -12.01 -6.39 -15.02
C ARG A 218 -11.02 -5.31 -15.45
N ILE A 219 -10.85 -4.27 -14.63
CA ILE A 219 -10.14 -3.05 -15.04
C ILE A 219 -8.88 -2.74 -14.25
N CYS A 220 -8.52 -3.58 -13.26
CA CYS A 220 -7.26 -3.41 -12.54
C CYS A 220 -6.06 -3.51 -13.51
N THR A 221 -5.02 -2.73 -13.25
CA THR A 221 -3.74 -2.77 -13.99
C THR A 221 -2.83 -3.93 -13.58
N ALA A 222 -3.33 -4.85 -12.76
CA ALA A 222 -2.70 -6.13 -12.40
C ALA A 222 -1.24 -6.02 -11.92
N GLN A 223 -0.91 -5.01 -11.10
CA GLN A 223 0.42 -4.85 -10.51
C GLN A 223 0.91 -6.09 -9.75
N CYS A 224 -0.02 -6.85 -9.16
CA CYS A 224 0.25 -8.14 -8.54
C CYS A 224 0.78 -9.21 -9.51
N ALA A 225 0.33 -9.22 -10.76
CA ALA A 225 0.85 -10.11 -11.81
C ALA A 225 2.20 -9.62 -12.35
N LEU A 226 2.38 -8.30 -12.51
CA LEU A 226 3.65 -7.70 -12.94
C LEU A 226 4.81 -7.95 -11.96
N ASN A 227 4.50 -8.14 -10.68
CA ASN A 227 5.51 -8.46 -9.66
C ASN A 227 5.57 -9.97 -9.34
N CYS A 228 4.82 -10.82 -10.05
CA CYS A 228 4.76 -12.24 -9.72
C CYS A 228 6.12 -12.93 -9.92
N ASN A 229 6.64 -13.64 -8.92
CA ASN A 229 7.90 -14.39 -9.03
C ASN A 229 7.92 -15.40 -10.19
N ARG A 230 6.74 -15.90 -10.59
CA ARG A 230 6.60 -16.86 -11.68
C ARG A 230 7.11 -16.30 -13.02
N GLN A 231 7.10 -14.97 -13.20
CA GLN A 231 7.62 -14.30 -14.40
C GLN A 231 9.10 -14.60 -14.70
N HIS A 232 9.87 -15.07 -13.70
CA HIS A 232 11.27 -15.48 -13.87
C HIS A 232 11.42 -16.88 -14.48
N HIS A 233 10.33 -17.62 -14.62
CA HIS A 233 10.31 -18.98 -15.16
C HIS A 233 9.45 -19.07 -16.42
N ASP A 234 8.21 -18.57 -16.36
CA ASP A 234 7.22 -18.56 -17.45
C ASP A 234 6.22 -17.41 -17.25
N ASP A 235 5.01 -17.50 -17.81
CA ASP A 235 4.01 -16.43 -17.68
C ASP A 235 3.58 -16.22 -16.22
N PRO A 236 3.37 -14.96 -15.79
CA PRO A 236 2.87 -14.68 -14.45
C PRO A 236 1.49 -15.32 -14.27
N VAL A 237 1.14 -15.61 -13.01
CA VAL A 237 -0.21 -16.06 -12.69
C VAL A 237 -1.21 -14.99 -13.15
N ALA A 238 -2.28 -15.42 -13.83
CA ALA A 238 -3.37 -14.57 -14.32
C ALA A 238 -4.27 -14.08 -13.17
N ILE A 239 -3.68 -13.33 -12.24
CA ILE A 239 -4.25 -12.98 -10.93
C ILE A 239 -5.52 -12.13 -11.07
N ARG A 240 -5.59 -11.26 -12.07
CA ARG A 240 -6.79 -10.45 -12.34
C ARG A 240 -7.92 -11.32 -12.91
N GLU A 241 -7.57 -12.23 -13.80
CA GLU A 241 -8.51 -13.13 -14.48
C GLU A 241 -9.06 -14.17 -13.50
N LEU A 242 -8.25 -14.67 -12.57
CA LEU A 242 -8.71 -15.52 -11.46
C LEU A 242 -9.66 -14.78 -10.52
N LYS A 243 -9.39 -13.50 -10.23
CA LYS A 243 -10.31 -12.63 -9.48
C LYS A 243 -11.63 -12.44 -10.22
N ARG A 244 -11.58 -12.19 -11.54
CA ARG A 244 -12.78 -12.11 -12.38
C ARG A 244 -13.57 -13.42 -12.34
N PHE A 245 -12.89 -14.56 -12.47
CA PHE A 245 -13.52 -15.87 -12.45
C PHE A 245 -14.32 -16.10 -11.16
N VAL A 246 -13.76 -15.83 -9.97
CA VAL A 246 -14.50 -16.02 -8.71
C VAL A 246 -15.62 -15.01 -8.51
N SER A 247 -15.46 -13.78 -9.01
CA SER A 247 -16.55 -12.81 -9.09
C SER A 247 -17.69 -13.31 -9.96
N ASP A 248 -17.40 -13.76 -11.18
CA ASP A 248 -18.41 -14.26 -12.11
C ASP A 248 -19.07 -15.54 -11.58
N TYR A 249 -18.32 -16.39 -10.88
CA TYR A 249 -18.85 -17.54 -10.16
C TYR A 249 -19.88 -17.11 -9.10
N GLU A 250 -19.54 -16.15 -8.24
CA GLU A 250 -20.47 -15.70 -7.20
C GLU A 250 -21.77 -15.13 -7.78
N ALA A 251 -21.72 -14.36 -8.87
CA ALA A 251 -22.91 -13.82 -9.51
C ALA A 251 -23.85 -14.91 -10.06
N ALA A 252 -23.28 -16.04 -10.50
CA ALA A 252 -24.03 -17.16 -11.07
C ALA A 252 -24.58 -18.15 -10.02
N HIS A 253 -24.20 -18.01 -8.74
CA HIS A 253 -24.54 -18.96 -7.69
C HIS A 253 -25.25 -18.29 -6.50
N PRO A 254 -25.98 -19.05 -5.67
CA PRO A 254 -26.54 -18.51 -4.44
C PRO A 254 -25.44 -17.91 -3.56
N ASN A 255 -25.66 -16.68 -3.09
CA ASN A 255 -24.72 -15.99 -2.22
C ASN A 255 -24.59 -16.73 -0.87
N ASN A 256 -23.46 -17.41 -0.70
CA ASN A 256 -23.10 -18.15 0.51
C ASN A 256 -21.99 -17.44 1.31
N SER A 257 -21.79 -16.14 1.08
CA SER A 257 -20.76 -15.35 1.75
C SER A 257 -20.91 -15.43 3.27
N LYS A 258 -19.79 -15.59 3.97
CA LYS A 258 -19.74 -15.57 5.45
C LYS A 258 -19.61 -14.15 6.00
N ILE A 259 -19.35 -13.17 5.14
CA ILE A 259 -19.29 -11.77 5.52
C ILE A 259 -20.73 -11.29 5.75
N ARG A 260 -21.02 -10.85 6.97
CA ARG A 260 -22.35 -10.39 7.38
C ARG A 260 -22.28 -8.96 7.91
N PRO A 261 -23.36 -8.17 7.75
CA PRO A 261 -23.48 -6.89 8.44
C PRO A 261 -23.34 -7.10 9.95
N VAL A 262 -22.63 -6.18 10.59
CA VAL A 262 -22.52 -6.12 12.04
C VAL A 262 -23.60 -5.20 12.61
N LYS A 263 -23.86 -5.31 13.92
CA LYS A 263 -24.80 -4.40 14.58
C LYS A 263 -24.28 -2.98 14.49
N GLN A 264 -25.05 -2.10 13.86
CA GLN A 264 -24.69 -0.70 13.73
C GLN A 264 -24.87 0.06 15.05
N THR A 265 -23.95 0.97 15.32
CA THR A 265 -23.97 1.92 16.42
C THR A 265 -24.83 3.15 16.05
N LYS A 266 -24.89 4.15 16.91
CA LYS A 266 -25.72 5.35 16.68
C LYS A 266 -24.96 6.43 15.90
N GLU A 267 -23.64 6.38 15.95
CA GLU A 267 -22.69 7.30 15.34
C GLU A 267 -22.80 7.23 13.81
N LYS A 268 -23.07 8.38 13.19
CA LYS A 268 -23.26 8.50 11.75
C LYS A 268 -22.04 9.10 11.08
N VAL A 269 -21.68 8.55 9.91
CA VAL A 269 -20.60 9.08 9.07
C VAL A 269 -21.14 9.42 7.69
N ALA A 270 -20.95 10.66 7.25
CA ALA A 270 -21.35 11.09 5.92
C ALA A 270 -20.20 10.85 4.95
N ILE A 271 -20.51 10.33 3.76
CA ILE A 271 -19.54 10.08 2.71
C ILE A 271 -20.01 10.84 1.46
N ILE A 272 -19.16 11.70 0.91
CA ILE A 272 -19.52 12.52 -0.25
C ILE A 272 -18.91 11.90 -1.51
N GLY A 273 -19.73 11.33 -2.37
CA GLY A 273 -19.35 10.64 -3.59
C GLY A 273 -19.42 9.11 -3.47
N ALA A 274 -20.11 8.46 -4.40
CA ALA A 274 -20.27 7.00 -4.51
C ALA A 274 -19.30 6.37 -5.52
N GLY A 275 -18.13 6.98 -5.74
CA GLY A 275 -17.02 6.35 -6.47
C GLY A 275 -16.33 5.24 -5.66
N PRO A 276 -15.30 4.58 -6.23
CA PRO A 276 -14.59 3.49 -5.55
C PRO A 276 -14.08 3.85 -4.15
N GLY A 277 -13.57 5.08 -3.96
CA GLY A 277 -13.11 5.56 -2.66
C GLY A 277 -14.23 5.65 -1.62
N GLY A 278 -15.37 6.25 -1.98
CA GLY A 278 -16.51 6.39 -1.08
C GLY A 278 -17.20 5.05 -0.78
N LEU A 279 -17.37 4.20 -1.79
CA LEU A 279 -17.88 2.84 -1.64
C LEU A 279 -16.99 2.01 -0.71
N SER A 280 -15.68 2.07 -0.88
CA SER A 280 -14.73 1.36 -0.02
C SER A 280 -14.74 1.89 1.42
N ALA A 281 -14.78 3.21 1.62
CA ALA A 281 -14.87 3.81 2.95
C ALA A 281 -16.17 3.37 3.67
N ALA A 282 -17.30 3.40 2.95
CA ALA A 282 -18.59 2.98 3.49
C ALA A 282 -18.59 1.51 3.91
N TYR A 283 -18.02 0.63 3.08
CA TYR A 283 -17.89 -0.78 3.40
C TYR A 283 -17.15 -1.02 4.72
N TYR A 284 -15.98 -0.41 4.89
CA TYR A 284 -15.17 -0.61 6.11
C TYR A 284 -15.80 0.05 7.34
N LEU A 285 -16.39 1.24 7.20
CA LEU A 285 -17.13 1.88 8.29
C LEU A 285 -18.31 1.02 8.75
N ALA A 286 -19.06 0.44 7.82
CA ALA A 286 -20.14 -0.48 8.12
C ALA A 286 -19.62 -1.75 8.82
N ARG A 287 -18.50 -2.33 8.35
CA ARG A 287 -17.81 -3.47 8.98
C ARG A 287 -17.33 -3.18 10.42
N MET A 288 -16.98 -1.92 10.71
CA MET A 288 -16.59 -1.45 12.05
C MET A 288 -17.80 -1.17 12.95
N GLY A 289 -19.02 -1.25 12.43
CA GLY A 289 -20.26 -1.00 13.17
C GLY A 289 -20.80 0.42 13.05
N TYR A 290 -20.17 1.32 12.31
CA TYR A 290 -20.73 2.65 12.09
C TYR A 290 -21.94 2.60 11.13
N LYS A 291 -22.72 3.69 11.11
CA LYS A 291 -23.80 3.90 10.14
C LYS A 291 -23.39 4.90 9.05
N PRO A 292 -22.74 4.45 7.96
CA PRO A 292 -22.35 5.33 6.87
C PRO A 292 -23.53 5.63 5.93
N THR A 293 -23.62 6.90 5.52
CA THR A 293 -24.54 7.36 4.47
C THR A 293 -23.74 8.03 3.36
N ILE A 294 -23.83 7.51 2.14
CA ILE A 294 -23.21 8.08 0.94
C ILE A 294 -24.18 9.06 0.28
N TYR A 295 -23.70 10.26 -0.04
CA TYR A 295 -24.39 11.26 -0.86
C TYR A 295 -23.70 11.36 -2.22
N GLU A 296 -24.42 11.08 -3.29
CA GLU A 296 -23.92 11.06 -4.66
C GLU A 296 -24.68 12.07 -5.54
N LYS A 297 -23.93 12.84 -6.33
CA LYS A 297 -24.48 13.82 -7.28
C LYS A 297 -25.25 13.13 -8.40
N GLY A 298 -24.69 12.07 -8.96
CA GLY A 298 -25.28 11.31 -10.06
C GLY A 298 -26.53 10.52 -9.67
N ASP A 299 -27.21 10.04 -10.70
CA ASP A 299 -28.37 9.17 -10.60
C ASP A 299 -27.98 7.70 -10.37
N LYS A 300 -26.68 7.36 -10.49
CA LYS A 300 -26.11 6.03 -10.27
C LYS A 300 -24.80 6.10 -9.46
N THR A 301 -24.45 4.99 -8.81
CA THR A 301 -23.19 4.81 -8.07
C THR A 301 -22.03 4.42 -8.99
N GLY A 302 -20.80 4.48 -8.45
CA GLY A 302 -19.58 4.04 -9.13
C GLY A 302 -18.68 5.18 -9.60
N GLY A 303 -19.18 6.42 -9.65
CA GLY A 303 -18.38 7.57 -10.07
C GLY A 303 -17.79 7.38 -11.48
N VAL A 304 -16.54 7.84 -11.67
CA VAL A 304 -15.88 7.81 -13.00
C VAL A 304 -15.80 6.41 -13.62
N VAL A 305 -15.71 5.33 -12.83
CA VAL A 305 -15.70 3.98 -13.43
C VAL A 305 -17.06 3.58 -14.01
N ARG A 306 -18.16 4.16 -13.53
CA ARG A 306 -19.47 3.96 -14.15
C ARG A 306 -19.59 4.83 -15.40
N TYR A 307 -19.28 6.11 -15.30
CA TYR A 307 -19.60 7.05 -16.38
C TYR A 307 -18.54 7.11 -17.49
N GLY A 308 -17.28 6.76 -17.21
CA GLY A 308 -16.17 6.89 -18.16
C GLY A 308 -15.66 5.57 -18.74
N VAL A 309 -15.81 4.43 -18.05
CA VAL A 309 -15.29 3.15 -18.56
C VAL A 309 -16.31 2.49 -19.50
N PRO A 310 -15.92 2.11 -20.73
CA PRO A 310 -16.84 1.49 -21.70
C PRO A 310 -17.46 0.17 -21.21
N GLN A 311 -18.69 -0.13 -21.67
CA GLN A 311 -19.45 -1.33 -21.28
C GLN A 311 -18.69 -2.64 -21.54
N TYR A 312 -17.94 -2.72 -22.65
CA TYR A 312 -17.18 -3.92 -23.00
C TYR A 312 -16.01 -4.21 -22.05
N ARG A 313 -15.52 -3.19 -21.30
CA ARG A 313 -14.48 -3.37 -20.27
C ARG A 313 -15.07 -3.60 -18.89
N LEU A 314 -16.09 -2.83 -18.51
CA LEU A 314 -16.76 -2.91 -17.23
C LEU A 314 -18.26 -2.68 -17.43
N SER A 315 -19.03 -3.77 -17.36
CA SER A 315 -20.48 -3.68 -17.47
C SER A 315 -21.09 -3.07 -16.21
N ASP A 316 -22.23 -2.41 -16.37
CA ASP A 316 -22.97 -1.82 -15.27
C ASP A 316 -23.37 -2.87 -14.24
N GLU A 317 -23.75 -4.08 -14.68
CA GLU A 317 -24.13 -5.19 -13.79
C GLU A 317 -22.97 -5.65 -12.91
N ALA A 318 -21.76 -5.73 -13.49
CA ALA A 318 -20.57 -6.12 -12.73
C ALA A 318 -20.27 -5.13 -11.60
N LEU A 319 -20.42 -3.83 -11.88
CA LEU A 319 -20.27 -2.79 -10.86
C LEU A 319 -21.40 -2.84 -9.83
N ASP A 320 -22.64 -3.08 -10.27
CA ASP A 320 -23.80 -3.18 -9.37
C ASP A 320 -23.70 -4.37 -8.42
N HIS A 321 -23.05 -5.47 -8.81
CA HIS A 321 -22.75 -6.57 -7.89
C HIS A 321 -21.90 -6.12 -6.70
N ASP A 322 -20.81 -5.39 -6.94
CA ASP A 322 -19.96 -4.83 -5.89
C ASP A 322 -20.76 -3.84 -5.00
N VAL A 323 -21.52 -2.93 -5.62
CA VAL A 323 -22.33 -1.93 -4.91
C VAL A 323 -23.40 -2.59 -4.04
N ASN A 324 -24.11 -3.60 -4.56
CA ASN A 324 -25.16 -4.29 -3.84
C ASN A 324 -24.61 -5.08 -2.65
N PHE A 325 -23.43 -5.68 -2.78
CA PHE A 325 -22.75 -6.29 -1.65
C PHE A 325 -22.46 -5.25 -0.56
N ILE A 326 -21.96 -4.07 -0.92
CA ILE A 326 -21.69 -2.99 0.03
C ILE A 326 -22.99 -2.50 0.70
N LYS A 327 -24.08 -2.33 -0.05
CA LYS A 327 -25.40 -1.97 0.52
C LYS A 327 -25.89 -3.03 1.51
N SER A 328 -25.65 -4.31 1.23
CA SER A 328 -26.03 -5.41 2.12
C SER A 328 -25.32 -5.37 3.50
N MET A 329 -24.22 -4.61 3.61
CA MET A 329 -23.53 -4.37 4.87
C MET A 329 -24.19 -3.29 5.75
N GLY A 330 -25.31 -2.71 5.32
CA GLY A 330 -26.02 -1.65 6.04
C GLY A 330 -25.60 -0.24 5.62
N VAL A 331 -25.01 -0.09 4.44
CA VAL A 331 -24.65 1.22 3.87
C VAL A 331 -25.88 1.86 3.22
N GLU A 332 -26.18 3.10 3.60
CA GLU A 332 -27.22 3.92 2.97
C GLU A 332 -26.62 4.75 1.84
N ILE A 333 -27.35 4.87 0.72
CA ILE A 333 -26.90 5.65 -0.45
C ILE A 333 -28.04 6.54 -0.92
N VAL A 334 -27.79 7.84 -0.94
CA VAL A 334 -28.70 8.89 -1.40
C VAL A 334 -28.15 9.46 -2.71
N LEU A 335 -28.86 9.19 -3.79
CA LEU A 335 -28.51 9.62 -5.16
C LEU A 335 -29.12 11.00 -5.45
N ASN A 336 -28.70 11.64 -6.55
CA ASN A 336 -29.19 12.97 -6.97
C ASN A 336 -29.03 14.05 -5.88
N LYS A 337 -27.97 13.96 -5.09
CA LYS A 337 -27.69 14.85 -3.96
C LYS A 337 -26.29 15.43 -4.09
N GLU A 338 -26.19 16.56 -4.77
CA GLU A 338 -24.93 17.27 -4.94
C GLU A 338 -24.52 18.00 -3.67
N PHE A 339 -23.28 17.77 -3.24
CA PHE A 339 -22.68 18.48 -2.12
C PHE A 339 -22.37 19.94 -2.48
N GLY A 340 -22.78 20.86 -1.63
CA GLY A 340 -22.82 22.30 -1.88
C GLY A 340 -24.24 22.77 -2.23
N PRO A 341 -24.74 22.51 -3.45
CA PRO A 341 -26.08 22.95 -3.87
C PRO A 341 -27.25 22.30 -3.13
N ASN A 342 -27.15 21.00 -2.79
CA ASN A 342 -28.27 20.27 -2.18
C ASN A 342 -28.04 19.90 -0.71
N ILE A 343 -26.79 19.81 -0.28
CA ILE A 343 -26.40 19.46 1.09
C ILE A 343 -25.06 20.10 1.45
N THR A 344 -24.99 20.72 2.63
CA THR A 344 -23.79 21.41 3.14
C THR A 344 -23.20 20.69 4.36
N LEU A 345 -22.00 21.09 4.81
CA LEU A 345 -21.43 20.58 6.05
C LEU A 345 -22.30 20.93 7.26
N GLU A 346 -22.90 22.12 7.25
CA GLU A 346 -23.81 22.59 8.29
C GLU A 346 -25.07 21.72 8.37
N ASP A 347 -25.62 21.32 7.22
CA ASP A 347 -26.79 20.44 7.18
C ASP A 347 -26.44 19.05 7.72
N LEU A 348 -25.32 18.48 7.29
CA LEU A 348 -24.82 17.20 7.82
C LEU A 348 -24.61 17.24 9.33
N LYS A 349 -24.04 18.33 9.85
CA LYS A 349 -23.86 18.51 11.28
C LYS A 349 -25.21 18.57 12.02
N LYS A 350 -26.21 19.27 11.47
CA LYS A 350 -27.57 19.33 12.04
C LYS A 350 -28.26 17.97 12.03
N GLU A 351 -28.00 17.13 11.03
CA GLU A 351 -28.53 15.77 10.92
C GLU A 351 -27.83 14.75 11.85
N GLY A 352 -26.82 15.20 12.59
CA GLY A 352 -26.10 14.42 13.61
C GLY A 352 -24.95 13.59 13.05
N PHE A 353 -24.38 13.97 11.90
CA PHE A 353 -23.14 13.35 11.41
C PHE A 353 -21.93 13.90 12.18
N GLU A 354 -21.11 12.99 12.70
CA GLU A 354 -19.92 13.35 13.51
C GLU A 354 -18.64 13.40 12.68
N ALA A 355 -18.61 12.71 11.54
CA ALA A 355 -17.51 12.70 10.61
C ALA A 355 -18.01 12.79 9.16
N VAL A 356 -17.20 13.42 8.31
CA VAL A 356 -17.44 13.54 6.86
C VAL A 356 -16.21 13.06 6.11
N PHE A 357 -16.39 12.10 5.21
CA PHE A 357 -15.36 11.62 4.29
C PHE A 357 -15.65 12.12 2.88
N ILE A 358 -14.72 12.89 2.29
CA ILE A 358 -14.90 13.49 0.97
C ILE A 358 -14.21 12.63 -0.10
N ALA A 359 -15.01 12.06 -1.00
CA ALA A 359 -14.60 11.14 -2.06
C ALA A 359 -15.18 11.54 -3.44
N VAL A 360 -15.27 12.85 -3.70
CA VAL A 360 -15.90 13.43 -4.92
C VAL A 360 -15.12 13.16 -6.21
N GLY A 361 -13.86 12.74 -6.11
CA GLY A 361 -13.01 12.48 -7.27
C GLY A 361 -12.66 13.75 -8.07
N LEU A 362 -12.24 13.56 -9.31
CA LEU A 362 -11.84 14.62 -10.24
C LEU A 362 -12.73 14.59 -11.48
N TYR A 363 -13.84 15.33 -11.43
CA TYR A 363 -14.80 15.43 -12.54
C TYR A 363 -14.52 16.58 -13.50
N VAL A 364 -13.76 17.59 -13.10
CA VAL A 364 -13.45 18.73 -13.96
C VAL A 364 -12.39 18.31 -14.99
N PRO A 365 -12.70 18.35 -16.30
CA PRO A 365 -11.74 17.96 -17.32
C PRO A 365 -10.57 18.95 -17.36
N LYS A 366 -9.37 18.45 -17.65
CA LYS A 366 -8.21 19.29 -17.92
C LYS A 366 -8.21 19.66 -19.41
N THR A 367 -8.45 20.93 -19.71
CA THR A 367 -8.38 21.45 -21.09
C THR A 367 -6.96 21.92 -21.44
N LEU A 368 -6.69 22.08 -22.73
CA LEU A 368 -5.39 22.57 -23.22
C LEU A 368 -5.27 24.10 -23.12
N ARG A 369 -6.41 24.81 -22.99
CA ARG A 369 -6.49 26.28 -22.96
C ARG A 369 -5.89 26.90 -24.21
N LEU A 370 -6.27 26.34 -25.35
CA LEU A 370 -5.83 26.77 -26.68
C LEU A 370 -7.00 27.34 -27.47
N GLU A 371 -6.69 28.20 -28.45
CA GLU A 371 -7.69 28.70 -29.39
C GLU A 371 -8.34 27.52 -30.14
N GLY A 372 -9.67 27.55 -30.24
CA GLY A 372 -10.47 26.51 -30.91
C GLY A 372 -10.85 25.31 -30.05
N GLU A 373 -10.59 25.32 -28.74
CA GLU A 373 -11.01 24.23 -27.83
C GLU A 373 -12.53 24.14 -27.62
N ASP A 374 -13.28 25.18 -28.02
CA ASP A 374 -14.73 25.32 -27.96
C ASP A 374 -15.41 25.05 -29.32
N LEU A 375 -14.66 24.63 -30.34
CA LEU A 375 -15.23 24.28 -31.65
C LEU A 375 -16.18 23.07 -31.53
N PRO A 376 -17.25 22.99 -32.36
CA PRO A 376 -18.32 22.00 -32.19
C PRO A 376 -17.91 20.52 -32.17
N ASN A 377 -16.77 20.17 -32.79
CA ASN A 377 -16.26 18.79 -32.87
C ASN A 377 -15.10 18.53 -31.90
N VAL A 378 -14.83 19.44 -30.97
CA VAL A 378 -13.83 19.28 -29.92
C VAL A 378 -14.57 18.87 -28.65
N HIS A 379 -14.36 17.63 -28.22
CA HIS A 379 -15.02 17.07 -27.04
C HIS A 379 -14.01 16.81 -25.93
N VAL A 380 -14.41 17.09 -24.70
CA VAL A 380 -13.68 16.58 -23.53
C VAL A 380 -14.01 15.11 -23.32
N ALA A 381 -13.02 14.32 -22.93
CA ALA A 381 -13.15 12.86 -22.90
C ALA A 381 -14.28 12.37 -21.99
N ILE A 382 -14.48 12.99 -20.83
CA ILE A 382 -15.50 12.53 -19.86
C ILE A 382 -16.92 12.66 -20.43
N ASP A 383 -17.23 13.76 -21.09
CA ASP A 383 -18.56 14.00 -21.67
C ASP A 383 -18.76 13.10 -22.90
N PHE A 384 -17.73 12.97 -23.75
CA PHE A 384 -17.77 12.09 -24.91
C PHE A 384 -17.99 10.62 -24.50
N LEU A 385 -17.22 10.10 -23.55
CA LEU A 385 -17.34 8.71 -23.10
C LEU A 385 -18.68 8.45 -22.42
N LEU A 386 -19.18 9.39 -21.61
CA LEU A 386 -20.49 9.28 -20.96
C LEU A 386 -21.61 9.23 -22.01
N ASP A 387 -21.59 10.14 -22.98
CA ASP A 387 -22.58 10.21 -24.05
C ASP A 387 -22.57 8.94 -24.90
N ARG A 388 -21.38 8.48 -25.30
CA ARG A 388 -21.20 7.22 -26.04
C ARG A 388 -21.67 6.00 -25.26
N LYS A 389 -21.55 6.01 -23.94
CA LYS A 389 -21.95 4.89 -23.08
C LYS A 389 -23.46 4.80 -22.86
N TYR A 390 -24.16 5.94 -22.75
CA TYR A 390 -25.56 5.95 -22.28
C TYR A 390 -26.57 6.57 -23.24
N ASN A 391 -26.14 7.44 -24.16
CA ASN A 391 -27.05 8.25 -24.98
C ASN A 391 -26.92 7.94 -26.47
N CYS A 392 -25.73 7.57 -26.95
CA CYS A 392 -25.55 7.17 -28.34
C CYS A 392 -25.90 5.71 -28.55
N ALA A 393 -26.70 5.42 -29.59
CA ALA A 393 -26.68 4.09 -30.18
C ALA A 393 -25.35 3.90 -30.92
N GLU A 394 -24.78 2.69 -30.89
CA GLU A 394 -23.64 2.36 -31.73
C GLU A 394 -24.06 2.47 -33.21
N ASP A 395 -23.69 3.58 -33.86
CA ASP A 395 -23.78 3.73 -35.31
C ASP A 395 -22.38 3.48 -35.92
N PRO A 396 -22.15 2.32 -36.57
CA PRO A 396 -20.87 2.00 -37.19
C PRO A 396 -20.46 2.97 -38.30
N GLU A 397 -21.40 3.73 -38.87
CA GLU A 397 -21.16 4.62 -39.99
C GLU A 397 -20.84 6.06 -39.54
N GLU A 398 -21.03 6.39 -38.26
CA GLU A 398 -20.84 7.75 -37.70
C GLU A 398 -19.48 8.36 -38.04
N PHE A 399 -18.42 7.55 -38.01
CA PHE A 399 -17.04 7.99 -38.25
C PHE A 399 -16.52 7.64 -39.64
N LYS A 400 -17.35 7.05 -40.51
CA LYS A 400 -16.90 6.59 -41.82
C LYS A 400 -16.47 7.77 -42.70
N GLY A 401 -15.24 7.67 -43.22
CA GLY A 401 -14.64 8.73 -44.05
C GLY A 401 -14.24 9.99 -43.28
N LYS A 402 -14.36 10.01 -41.94
CA LYS A 402 -13.90 11.11 -41.08
C LYS A 402 -12.48 10.83 -40.59
N THR A 403 -11.72 11.90 -40.35
CA THR A 403 -10.44 11.84 -39.62
C THR A 403 -10.69 12.39 -38.22
N PHE A 404 -10.31 11.63 -37.20
CA PHE A 404 -10.38 12.06 -35.81
C PHE A 404 -8.98 12.07 -35.18
N GLY A 405 -8.79 12.92 -34.20
CA GLY A 405 -7.56 13.02 -33.41
C GLY A 405 -7.87 12.84 -31.93
N ILE A 406 -7.06 12.04 -31.24
CA ILE A 406 -7.16 11.84 -29.79
C ILE A 406 -5.92 12.49 -29.16
N ILE A 407 -6.15 13.40 -28.22
CA ILE A 407 -5.06 14.09 -27.51
C ILE A 407 -4.91 13.46 -26.12
N GLY A 408 -3.98 12.52 -26.02
CA GLY A 408 -3.67 11.81 -24.78
C GLY A 408 -2.97 10.47 -25.06
N GLY A 409 -2.53 9.80 -24.01
CA GLY A 409 -1.89 8.47 -24.11
C GLY A 409 -2.15 7.57 -22.89
N GLY A 410 -3.13 7.92 -22.06
CA GLY A 410 -3.55 7.12 -20.91
C GLY A 410 -4.74 6.23 -21.22
N ALA A 411 -5.29 5.55 -20.19
CA ALA A 411 -6.46 4.67 -20.35
C ALA A 411 -7.66 5.37 -21.01
N VAL A 412 -7.93 6.63 -20.63
CA VAL A 412 -9.02 7.47 -21.16
C VAL A 412 -8.84 7.83 -22.65
N ALA A 413 -7.62 7.74 -23.20
CA ALA A 413 -7.38 7.97 -24.63
C ALA A 413 -7.49 6.68 -25.45
N VAL A 414 -7.39 5.51 -24.79
CA VAL A 414 -7.55 4.20 -25.40
C VAL A 414 -9.01 3.77 -25.39
N ASP A 415 -9.70 4.07 -24.29
CA ASP A 415 -11.16 4.07 -24.20
C ASP A 415 -11.75 5.15 -25.11
#